data_AF-A0A7Y5H0L6-F1
#
_entry.id   AF-A0A7Y5H0L6-F1
#
_cell.length_a   1.000
_cell.length_b   1.000
_cell.length_c   1.000
_cell.angle_alpha   90.00
_cell.angle_beta   90.00
_cell.angle_gamma   90.00
#
_symmetry.space_group_name_H-M   'P 1'
#
loop_
_entity.id
_entity.type
_entity.pdbx_description
1 polymer ?
#
loop_
_entity_poly.entity_id
_entity_poly.type
_entity_poly.pdbx_seq_one_letter_code
_entity_poly.pdbx_strand_id
1 'polypeptide(L)' 'MNMSSATSAIAAYKKKLGQSFHCKFLYRTVTVSECLDDYVNANALNIKNSPCFKCAHGLKVRGEFSGI' A
#
# COMPACT_ATOMS: atom_id res chain seq x y z
N MET A 1 -12.22 22.16 -16.63
CA MET A 1 -11.67 20.90 -16.09
C MET A 1 -12.86 20.04 -15.65
N ASN A 2 -13.12 18.90 -16.31
CA ASN A 2 -14.36 18.14 -16.15
C ASN A 2 -14.34 17.24 -14.90
N MET A 3 -15.26 17.51 -13.97
CA MET A 3 -15.41 16.83 -12.67
C MET A 3 -15.76 15.33 -12.77
N SER A 4 -16.28 14.86 -13.91
CA SER A 4 -16.73 13.47 -14.10
C SER A 4 -15.63 12.42 -14.29
N SER A 5 -14.39 12.83 -14.58
CA SER A 5 -13.28 11.87 -14.79
C SER A 5 -12.56 11.51 -13.48
N ALA A 6 -12.61 12.40 -12.48
CA ALA A 6 -11.93 12.24 -11.20
C ALA A 6 -12.59 11.18 -10.30
N THR A 7 -13.92 11.02 -10.37
CA THR A 7 -14.68 10.06 -9.55
C THR A 7 -14.33 8.60 -9.88
N SER A 8 -14.14 8.27 -11.16
CA SER A 8 -13.76 6.92 -11.59
C SER A 8 -12.35 6.54 -11.16
N ALA A 9 -11.41 7.49 -11.23
CA ALA A 9 -10.03 7.28 -10.79
C ALA A 9 -9.96 7.05 -9.26
N ILE A 10 -10.72 7.82 -8.47
CA ILE A 10 -10.79 7.64 -7.01
C ILE A 10 -11.39 6.30 -6.64
N ALA A 11 -12.44 5.85 -7.35
CA ALA A 11 -13.05 4.54 -7.11
C ALA A 11 -12.07 3.38 -7.39
N ALA A 12 -11.34 3.45 -8.51
CA ALA A 12 -10.30 2.48 -8.84
C ALA A 12 -9.17 2.47 -7.79
N TYR A 13 -8.76 3.65 -7.31
CA TYR A 13 -7.77 3.79 -6.25
C TYR A 13 -8.23 3.16 -4.93
N LYS A 14 -9.45 3.48 -4.47
CA LYS A 14 -10.04 2.88 -3.26
C LYS A 14 -10.15 1.37 -3.36
N LYS A 15 -10.54 0.85 -4.54
CA LYS A 15 -10.58 -0.59 -4.80
C LYS A 15 -9.19 -1.22 -4.64
N LYS A 16 -8.14 -0.56 -5.14
CA LYS A 16 -6.76 -1.02 -5.04
C LYS A 16 -6.24 -1.01 -3.59
N LEU A 17 -6.55 0.04 -2.82
CA LEU A 17 -6.22 0.11 -1.39
C LEU A 17 -6.87 -1.00 -0.56
N GLY A 18 -8.08 -1.42 -0.92
CA GLY A 18 -8.80 -2.50 -0.24
C GLY A 18 -8.31 -3.92 -0.60
N GLN A 19 -7.43 -4.07 -1.59
CA GLN A 19 -6.87 -5.39 -1.92
C GLN A 19 -5.93 -5.86 -0.80
N SER A 20 -5.93 -7.16 -0.54
CA SER A 20 -5.06 -7.80 0.44
C SER A 20 -4.03 -8.68 -0.22
N PHE A 21 -2.85 -8.80 0.39
CA PHE A 21 -1.83 -9.76 0.01
C PHE A 21 -1.30 -10.49 1.24
N HIS A 22 -0.83 -11.72 1.01
CA HIS A 22 -0.17 -12.50 2.05
C HIS A 22 1.35 -12.23 2.03
N CYS A 23 1.89 -11.78 3.16
CA CYS A 23 3.31 -11.75 3.39
C CYS A 23 3.80 -13.08 3.97
N LYS A 24 4.56 -13.83 3.16
CA LYS A 24 5.16 -15.10 3.58
C LYS A 24 6.18 -14.94 4.72
N PHE A 25 6.98 -13.87 4.73
CA PHE A 25 8.05 -13.67 5.72
C PHE A 25 7.51 -13.47 7.15
N LEU A 26 6.43 -12.71 7.29
CA LEU A 26 5.78 -12.43 8.58
C LEU A 26 4.54 -13.31 8.82
N TYR A 27 4.24 -14.22 7.89
CA TYR A 27 3.07 -15.10 7.90
C TYR A 27 1.76 -14.34 8.20
N ARG A 28 1.59 -13.16 7.59
CA ARG A 28 0.44 -12.27 7.83
C ARG A 28 -0.19 -11.82 6.52
N THR A 29 -1.51 -11.78 6.48
CA THR A 29 -2.27 -11.12 5.40
C THR A 29 -2.56 -9.69 5.82
N VAL A 30 -2.30 -8.73 4.92
CA VAL A 30 -2.55 -7.30 5.16
C VAL A 30 -3.18 -6.67 3.92
N THR A 31 -3.93 -5.60 4.10
CA THR A 31 -4.41 -4.78 3.00
C THR A 31 -3.30 -3.88 2.43
N VAL A 32 -3.49 -3.39 1.21
CA VAL A 32 -2.61 -2.39 0.60
C VAL A 32 -2.62 -1.10 1.43
N SER A 33 -3.76 -0.69 1.98
CA SER A 33 -3.82 0.47 2.87
C SER A 33 -2.95 0.28 4.13
N GLU A 34 -3.10 -0.84 4.84
CA GLU A 34 -2.30 -1.14 6.03
C GLU A 34 -0.80 -1.18 5.70
N CYS A 35 -0.43 -1.75 4.55
CA CYS A 35 0.95 -1.75 4.05
C CYS A 35 1.51 -0.32 3.97
N LEU A 36 0.78 0.59 3.33
CA LEU A 36 1.25 1.96 3.10
C LEU A 36 1.35 2.73 4.43
N ASP A 37 0.37 2.59 5.32
CA ASP A 37 0.40 3.20 6.66
C ASP A 37 1.63 2.70 7.46
N ASP A 38 1.84 1.38 7.47
CA ASP A 38 3.00 0.75 8.09
C ASP A 38 4.33 1.20 7.48
N TYR A 39 4.36 1.49 6.17
CA TYR A 39 5.56 1.99 5.51
C TYR A 39 5.89 3.42 5.96
N VAL A 40 4.89 4.30 6.02
CA VAL A 40 5.07 5.67 6.51
C VAL A 40 5.52 5.66 7.98
N ASN A 41 4.84 4.87 8.82
CA ASN A 41 5.18 4.71 10.23
C ASN A 41 6.60 4.13 10.41
N ALA A 42 6.98 3.11 9.64
CA ALA A 42 8.31 2.52 9.70
C ALA A 42 9.42 3.52 9.34
N ASN A 43 9.19 4.43 8.39
CA ASN A 43 10.14 5.48 8.05
C ASN A 43 10.20 6.56 9.14
N ALA A 44 9.04 6.98 9.68
CA ALA A 44 8.96 7.98 10.73
C ALA A 44 9.63 7.53 12.04
N LEU A 45 9.44 6.25 12.40
CA LEU A 45 9.97 5.66 13.63
C LEU A 45 11.34 4.98 13.44
N ASN A 46 11.83 4.91 12.20
CA ASN A 46 13.01 4.13 11.79
C ASN A 46 12.96 2.64 12.19
N ILE A 47 11.77 2.05 12.22
CA ILE A 47 11.54 0.64 12.56
C ILE A 47 11.03 -0.09 11.32
N LYS A 48 11.96 -0.67 10.55
CA LYS A 48 11.70 -1.30 9.24
C LYS A 48 11.19 -2.73 9.32
N ASN A 49 10.41 -3.06 10.36
CA ASN A 49 9.87 -4.40 10.61
C ASN A 49 8.38 -4.51 10.30
N SER A 50 7.96 -3.97 9.15
CA SER A 50 6.58 -4.06 8.70
C SER A 50 6.43 -4.92 7.44
N PRO A 51 5.23 -5.48 7.16
CA PRO A 51 4.96 -6.24 5.95
C PRO A 51 5.29 -5.45 4.66
N CYS A 52 5.05 -4.15 4.65
CA CYS A 52 5.34 -3.33 3.47
C CYS A 52 6.83 -3.19 3.16
N PHE A 53 7.68 -3.26 4.21
CA PHE A 53 9.13 -3.19 4.07
C PHE A 53 9.75 -4.57 3.81
N LYS A 54 9.28 -5.62 4.48
CA LYS A 54 9.92 -6.95 4.50
C LYS A 54 9.45 -7.90 3.40
N CYS A 55 8.36 -7.61 2.71
CA CYS A 55 7.73 -8.58 1.81
C CYS A 55 7.80 -8.13 0.35
N ALA A 56 7.97 -9.08 -0.58
CA ALA A 56 8.10 -8.81 -2.02
C ALA A 56 6.88 -8.05 -2.58
N HIS A 57 5.66 -8.42 -2.15
CA HIS A 57 4.45 -7.68 -2.52
C HIS A 57 4.46 -6.24 -1.98
N GLY A 58 5.00 -6.03 -0.77
CA GLY A 58 5.16 -4.68 -0.21
C GLY A 58 6.10 -3.80 -1.03
N LEU A 59 7.20 -4.35 -1.56
CA LEU A 59 8.06 -3.63 -2.51
C LEU A 59 7.30 -3.22 -3.78
N LYS A 60 6.50 -4.13 -4.36
CA LYS A 60 5.67 -3.83 -5.53
C LYS A 60 4.63 -2.74 -5.24
N VAL A 61 3.92 -2.84 -4.12
CA VAL A 61 2.96 -1.83 -3.66
C VAL A 61 3.64 -0.46 -3.53
N ARG A 62 4.82 -0.37 -2.92
CA ARG A 62 5.52 0.92 -2.80
C ARG A 62 5.88 1.53 -4.15
N GLY A 63 6.36 0.73 -5.11
CA GLY A 63 6.67 1.22 -6.46
C GLY A 63 5.43 1.67 -7.24
N GLU A 64 4.29 1.02 -7.03
CA GLU A 64 3.03 1.41 -7.69
C GLU A 64 2.43 2.71 -7.14
N PHE A 65 2.79 3.10 -5.92
CA PHE A 65 2.25 4.27 -5.23
C PHE A 65 3.29 5.39 -5.02
N SER A 66 4.54 5.22 -5.46
CA SER A 66 5.63 6.21 -5.29
C SER A 66 5.64 7.37 -6.30
N GLY A 67 4.70 7.38 -7.25
CA GLY A 67 4.57 8.41 -8.29
C GLY A 67 3.30 9.28 -8.14
N ILE A 68 2.71 9.28 -6.95
CA ILE A 68 1.57 10.10 -6.54
C ILE A 68 2.13 11.18 -5.61
#